data_AF-A0A0M4C2W9-F1
#
_entry.id   AF-A0A0M4C2W9-F1
#
_cell.length_a   1.000
_cell.length_b   1.000
_cell.length_c   1.000
_cell.angle_alpha   90.00
_cell.angle_beta   90.00
_cell.angle_gamma   90.00
#
_symmetry.space_group_name_H-M   'P 1'
#
loop_
_entity.id
_entity.type
_entity.pdbx_description
1 polymer ?
#
loop_
_entity_poly.entity_id
_entity_poly.type
_entity_poly.pdbx_seq_one_letter_code
_entity_poly.pdbx_strand_id
1 'polypeptide(L)'
;TIGPVPKKYSDAVWKRFIAACDYFFEQKNKATSSQRSVEQENMVQKKAIIEKLNTIDAQETPEEDAGNTIRELMKEWNSIGHVPFKEKDKLYKQYHGVIDKLFDKLNLSASQKKLSNFKSSISKEGNLYREREKLVRAYENMKNEIQTYENNLGFLTSSSKKGSSLVTEMNRKVEKLKADLELILKKIEVIDQSMKDE
;
A
#
# COMPACT_ATOMS: atom_id res chain seq x y z
N THR A 1 -38.05 33.51 -46.93
CA THR A 1 -37.72 33.15 -45.53
C THR A 1 -38.28 31.77 -45.28
N ILE A 2 -37.46 30.79 -44.86
CA ILE A 2 -37.95 29.44 -44.59
C ILE A 2 -38.75 29.49 -43.29
N GLY A 3 -40.06 29.20 -43.38
CA GLY A 3 -40.98 29.18 -42.23
C GLY A 3 -40.98 27.84 -41.49
N PRO A 4 -41.60 27.76 -40.31
CA PRO A 4 -41.69 26.53 -39.55
C PRO A 4 -42.38 25.42 -40.34
N VAL A 5 -41.83 24.21 -40.28
CA VAL A 5 -42.41 23.03 -40.93
C VAL A 5 -43.82 22.80 -40.40
N PRO A 6 -44.82 22.51 -41.27
CA PRO A 6 -46.18 22.23 -40.81
C PRO A 6 -46.19 21.11 -39.76
N LYS A 7 -46.96 21.30 -38.67
CA LYS A 7 -46.96 20.40 -37.50
C LYS A 7 -47.06 18.92 -37.87
N LYS A 8 -47.90 18.56 -38.85
CA LYS A 8 -48.06 17.19 -39.34
C LYS A 8 -46.75 16.52 -39.79
N TYR A 9 -45.87 17.27 -40.46
CA TYR A 9 -44.56 16.77 -40.91
C TYR A 9 -43.51 16.87 -39.80
N SER A 10 -43.58 17.91 -38.98
CA SER A 10 -42.71 18.09 -37.81
C SER A 10 -42.87 16.96 -36.80
N ASP A 11 -44.11 16.58 -36.48
CA ASP A 11 -44.42 15.49 -35.54
C ASP A 11 -43.95 14.13 -36.07
N ALA A 12 -44.10 13.89 -37.38
CA ALA A 12 -43.65 12.66 -38.01
C ALA A 12 -42.12 12.53 -37.98
N VAL A 13 -41.39 13.60 -38.28
CA VAL A 13 -39.93 13.65 -38.21
C VAL A 13 -39.45 13.52 -36.76
N TRP A 14 -40.10 14.23 -35.83
CA TRP A 14 -39.78 14.16 -34.40
C TRP A 14 -39.97 12.74 -33.84
N LYS A 15 -41.12 12.09 -34.12
CA LYS A 15 -41.36 10.71 -33.71
C LYS A 15 -40.33 9.75 -34.27
N ARG A 16 -39.94 9.90 -35.55
CA ARG A 16 -38.90 9.06 -36.18
C ARG A 16 -37.53 9.28 -35.53
N PHE A 17 -37.19 10.52 -35.21
CA PHE A 17 -35.95 10.86 -34.52
C PHE A 17 -35.90 10.25 -33.12
N ILE A 18 -36.94 10.45 -32.30
CA ILE A 18 -37.01 9.89 -30.95
C ILE A 18 -36.96 8.36 -30.98
N ALA A 19 -37.70 7.70 -31.87
CA ALA A 19 -37.66 6.25 -32.00
C ALA A 19 -36.25 5.72 -32.37
N ALA A 20 -35.52 6.44 -33.22
CA ALA A 20 -34.14 6.08 -33.55
C ALA A 20 -33.17 6.32 -32.38
N CYS A 21 -33.35 7.41 -31.63
CA CYS A 21 -32.61 7.68 -30.40
C CYS A 21 -32.87 6.60 -29.34
N ASP A 22 -34.12 6.26 -29.09
CA ASP A 22 -34.53 5.24 -28.11
C ASP A 22 -33.92 3.88 -28.48
N TYR A 23 -34.01 3.48 -29.75
CA TYR A 23 -33.38 2.25 -30.23
C TYR A 23 -31.86 2.27 -30.02
N PHE A 24 -31.17 3.36 -30.38
CA PHE A 24 -29.73 3.49 -30.16
C PHE A 24 -29.36 3.38 -28.67
N PHE A 25 -30.08 4.09 -27.80
CA PHE A 25 -29.81 4.08 -26.36
C PHE A 25 -30.15 2.73 -25.72
N GLU A 26 -31.18 2.03 -26.17
CA GLU A 26 -31.52 0.68 -25.74
C GLU A 26 -30.39 -0.30 -26.10
N GLN A 27 -29.92 -0.28 -27.35
CA GLN A 27 -28.82 -1.15 -27.79
C GLN A 27 -27.51 -0.83 -27.05
N LYS A 28 -27.20 0.45 -26.86
CA LYS A 28 -26.06 0.87 -26.05
C LYS A 28 -26.16 0.37 -24.61
N ASN A 29 -27.33 0.50 -24.00
CA ASN A 29 -27.56 0.03 -22.63
C ASN A 29 -27.42 -1.50 -22.52
N LYS A 30 -27.96 -2.25 -23.48
CA LYS A 30 -27.77 -3.71 -23.55
C LYS A 30 -26.30 -4.07 -23.67
N ALA A 31 -25.56 -3.40 -24.57
CA ALA A 31 -24.13 -3.64 -24.76
C ALA A 31 -23.29 -3.31 -23.49
N THR A 32 -23.66 -2.28 -22.72
CA THR A 32 -22.93 -1.90 -21.50
C THR A 32 -23.43 -2.63 -20.24
N SER A 33 -24.60 -3.28 -20.28
CA SER A 33 -25.21 -3.92 -19.11
C SER A 33 -24.39 -5.09 -18.57
N SER A 34 -23.86 -5.95 -19.45
CA SER A 34 -23.00 -7.07 -19.08
C SER A 34 -21.70 -6.57 -18.45
N GLN A 35 -21.08 -5.54 -19.03
CA GLN A 35 -19.86 -4.93 -18.48
C GLN A 35 -20.10 -4.33 -17.10
N ARG A 36 -21.22 -3.61 -16.89
CA ARG A 36 -21.57 -3.08 -15.57
C ARG A 36 -21.77 -4.18 -14.54
N SER A 37 -22.37 -5.30 -14.92
CA SER A 37 -22.54 -6.45 -14.03
C SER A 37 -21.19 -7.02 -13.59
N VAL A 38 -20.26 -7.21 -14.54
CA VAL A 38 -18.91 -7.70 -14.26
C VAL A 38 -18.13 -6.71 -13.38
N GLU A 39 -18.19 -5.42 -13.67
CA GLU A 39 -17.55 -4.39 -12.84
C GLU A 39 -18.10 -4.40 -11.40
N GLN A 40 -19.42 -4.56 -11.24
CA GLN A 40 -20.06 -4.65 -9.94
C GLN A 40 -19.63 -5.92 -9.18
N GLU A 41 -19.53 -7.07 -9.85
CA GLU A 41 -19.05 -8.31 -9.27
C GLU A 41 -17.58 -8.19 -8.82
N ASN A 42 -16.72 -7.64 -9.68
CA ASN A 42 -15.32 -7.34 -9.36
C ASN A 42 -15.21 -6.42 -8.13
N MET A 43 -16.10 -5.44 -8.00
CA MET A 43 -16.13 -4.55 -6.84
C MET A 43 -16.49 -5.32 -5.56
N VAL A 44 -17.45 -6.23 -5.61
CA VAL A 44 -17.82 -7.08 -4.46
C VAL A 44 -16.64 -7.96 -4.05
N GLN A 45 -15.97 -8.61 -5.00
CA GLN A 45 -14.80 -9.43 -4.73
C GLN A 45 -13.67 -8.61 -4.09
N LYS A 46 -13.37 -7.42 -4.64
CA LYS A 46 -12.36 -6.52 -4.07
C LYS A 46 -12.72 -6.04 -2.66
N LYS A 47 -13.99 -5.77 -2.38
CA LYS A 47 -14.45 -5.44 -1.01
C LYS A 47 -14.26 -6.61 -0.05
N ALA A 48 -14.59 -7.84 -0.48
CA ALA A 48 -14.38 -9.03 0.33
C ALA A 48 -12.89 -9.25 0.67
N ILE A 49 -11.97 -8.95 -0.25
CA ILE A 49 -10.53 -8.99 0.04
C ILE A 49 -10.15 -7.97 1.12
N ILE A 50 -10.67 -6.74 1.04
CA ILE A 50 -10.41 -5.72 2.06
C ILE A 50 -10.94 -6.17 3.43
N GLU A 51 -12.11 -6.79 3.48
CA GLU A 51 -12.66 -7.36 4.72
C GLU A 51 -11.76 -8.48 5.26
N LYS A 52 -11.35 -9.44 4.43
CA LYS A 52 -10.39 -10.49 4.81
C LYS A 52 -9.10 -9.89 5.36
N LEU A 53 -8.54 -8.87 4.70
CA LEU A 53 -7.34 -8.17 5.19
C LEU A 53 -7.56 -7.53 6.56
N ASN A 54 -8.73 -6.91 6.80
CA ASN A 54 -9.05 -6.33 8.11
C ASN A 54 -9.23 -7.37 9.21
N THR A 55 -9.62 -8.60 8.87
CA THR A 55 -9.73 -9.69 9.85
C THR A 55 -8.39 -10.31 10.24
N ILE A 56 -7.31 -10.06 9.49
CA ILE A 56 -5.98 -10.53 9.86
C ILE A 56 -5.51 -9.74 11.08
N ASP A 57 -5.61 -10.34 12.25
CA ASP A 57 -4.95 -9.81 13.43
C ASP A 57 -3.47 -10.18 13.42
N ALA A 58 -2.64 -9.18 13.15
CA ALA A 58 -1.19 -9.30 13.16
C ALA A 58 -0.61 -9.58 14.57
N GLN A 59 -1.40 -9.50 15.65
CA GLN A 59 -0.96 -9.85 17.01
C GLN A 59 -1.20 -11.32 17.38
N GLU A 60 -2.22 -11.97 16.83
CA GLU A 60 -2.58 -13.35 17.19
C GLU A 60 -2.06 -14.39 16.18
N THR A 61 -1.87 -13.99 14.93
CA THR A 61 -1.39 -14.89 13.87
C THR A 61 0.14 -14.91 13.81
N PRO A 62 0.80 -16.08 13.68
CA PRO A 62 2.24 -16.12 13.43
C PRO A 62 2.65 -15.22 12.25
N GLU A 63 3.70 -14.40 12.43
CA GLU A 63 4.12 -13.40 11.43
C GLU A 63 4.34 -13.98 10.03
N GLU A 64 4.86 -15.21 9.95
CA GLU A 64 5.12 -15.90 8.69
C GLU A 64 3.81 -16.26 7.96
N ASP A 65 2.83 -16.78 8.69
CA ASP A 65 1.51 -17.15 8.16
C ASP A 65 0.70 -15.90 7.79
N ALA A 66 0.75 -14.86 8.62
CA ALA A 66 0.12 -13.57 8.35
C ALA A 66 0.71 -12.93 7.08
N GLY A 67 2.04 -12.92 6.95
CA GLY A 67 2.73 -12.36 5.78
C GLY A 67 2.41 -13.11 4.49
N ASN A 68 2.33 -14.44 4.53
CA ASN A 68 1.96 -15.26 3.38
C ASN A 68 0.49 -15.03 2.97
N THR A 69 -0.42 -15.03 3.94
CA THR A 69 -1.85 -14.75 3.69
C THR A 69 -2.06 -13.38 3.05
N ILE A 70 -1.37 -12.34 3.54
CA ILE A 70 -1.42 -11.00 2.95
C ILE A 70 -0.93 -11.04 1.49
N ARG A 71 0.18 -11.73 1.19
CA ARG A 71 0.70 -11.86 -0.19
C ARG A 71 -0.26 -12.56 -1.14
N GLU A 72 -0.95 -13.59 -0.67
CA GLU A 72 -1.97 -14.30 -1.46
C GLU A 72 -3.15 -13.39 -1.78
N LEU A 73 -3.66 -12.66 -0.79
CA LEU A 73 -4.75 -11.69 -0.99
C LEU A 73 -4.35 -10.53 -1.92
N MET A 74 -3.08 -10.09 -1.87
CA MET A 74 -2.56 -9.10 -2.82
C MET A 74 -2.53 -9.66 -4.25
N LYS A 75 -2.20 -10.94 -4.43
CA LYS A 75 -2.23 -11.60 -5.73
C LYS A 75 -3.67 -11.73 -6.25
N GLU A 76 -4.59 -12.13 -5.39
CA GLU A 76 -6.03 -12.21 -5.71
C GLU A 76 -6.55 -10.83 -6.15
N TRP A 77 -6.25 -9.78 -5.39
CA TRP A 77 -6.64 -8.40 -5.71
C TRP A 77 -6.19 -7.95 -7.11
N ASN A 78 -4.95 -8.26 -7.47
CA ASN A 78 -4.37 -7.91 -8.76
C ASN A 78 -4.93 -8.74 -9.93
N SER A 79 -5.45 -9.94 -9.63
CA SER A 79 -6.10 -10.79 -10.64
C SER A 79 -7.51 -10.31 -10.99
N ILE A 80 -8.18 -9.59 -10.08
CA ILE A 80 -9.52 -9.06 -10.31
C ILE A 80 -9.46 -7.83 -11.23
N GLY A 81 -10.32 -7.86 -12.26
CA GLY A 81 -10.41 -6.83 -13.29
C GLY A 81 -10.92 -5.46 -12.82
N HIS A 82 -11.44 -4.70 -13.77
CA HIS A 82 -11.91 -3.33 -13.53
C HIS A 82 -13.15 -3.28 -12.63
N VAL A 83 -13.26 -2.21 -11.86
CA VAL A 83 -14.41 -1.87 -11.02
C VAL A 83 -15.04 -0.56 -11.53
N PRO A 84 -16.26 -0.21 -11.11
CA PRO A 84 -16.92 1.00 -11.56
C PRO A 84 -16.04 2.23 -11.26
N PHE A 85 -15.87 3.09 -12.27
CA PHE A 85 -14.94 4.22 -12.22
C PHE A 85 -15.12 5.09 -10.96
N LYS A 86 -16.37 5.31 -10.53
CA LYS A 86 -16.71 6.10 -9.33
C LYS A 86 -16.14 5.54 -8.03
N GLU A 87 -16.05 4.22 -7.91
CA GLU A 87 -15.62 3.53 -6.67
C GLU A 87 -14.13 3.15 -6.71
N LYS A 88 -13.51 3.15 -7.90
CA LYS A 88 -12.12 2.72 -8.12
C LYS A 88 -11.14 3.35 -7.13
N ASP A 89 -11.13 4.68 -7.03
CA ASP A 89 -10.14 5.40 -6.22
C ASP A 89 -10.38 5.22 -4.72
N LYS A 90 -11.65 5.14 -4.30
CA LYS A 90 -12.02 4.88 -2.92
C LYS A 90 -11.55 3.49 -2.49
N LEU A 91 -11.84 2.48 -3.31
CA LEU A 91 -11.48 1.09 -3.04
C LEU A 91 -9.97 0.90 -3.02
N TYR A 92 -9.25 1.55 -3.94
CA TYR A 92 -7.79 1.56 -3.97
C TYR A 92 -7.19 2.17 -2.69
N LYS A 93 -7.67 3.34 -2.26
CA LYS A 93 -7.21 3.98 -1.01
C LYS A 93 -7.46 3.12 0.21
N GLN A 94 -8.64 2.49 0.29
CA GLN A 94 -8.98 1.59 1.40
C GLN A 94 -8.05 0.38 1.44
N TYR A 95 -7.86 -0.29 0.30
CA TYR A 95 -6.97 -1.43 0.19
C TYR A 95 -5.54 -1.11 0.62
N HIS A 96 -4.94 -0.07 0.03
CA HIS A 96 -3.58 0.33 0.39
C HIS A 96 -3.47 0.74 1.86
N GLY A 97 -4.44 1.49 2.39
CA GLY A 97 -4.44 1.87 3.79
C GLY A 97 -4.52 0.70 4.78
N VAL A 98 -5.18 -0.41 4.42
CA VAL A 98 -5.20 -1.62 5.24
C VAL A 98 -3.88 -2.37 5.13
N ILE A 99 -3.35 -2.53 3.91
CA ILE A 99 -2.06 -3.18 3.67
C ILE A 99 -0.93 -2.49 4.41
N ASP A 100 -0.83 -1.17 4.32
CA ASP A 100 0.21 -0.39 5.00
C ASP A 100 0.14 -0.61 6.52
N LYS A 101 -1.05 -0.52 7.11
CA LYS A 101 -1.27 -0.78 8.54
C LYS A 101 -0.88 -2.20 8.97
N LEU A 102 -1.17 -3.21 8.15
CA LEU A 102 -0.81 -4.60 8.46
C LEU A 102 0.71 -4.80 8.42
N PHE A 103 1.39 -4.26 7.41
CA PHE A 103 2.85 -4.34 7.32
C PHE A 103 3.53 -3.57 8.45
N ASP A 104 3.02 -2.40 8.84
CA ASP A 104 3.53 -1.64 9.98
C ASP A 104 3.42 -2.45 11.27
N LYS A 105 2.27 -3.09 11.51
CA LYS A 105 2.07 -3.98 12.68
C LYS A 105 3.01 -5.18 12.67
N LEU A 106 3.15 -5.86 11.53
CA LEU A 106 4.05 -7.02 11.40
C LEU A 106 5.51 -6.63 11.60
N ASN A 107 5.93 -5.48 11.06
CA ASN A 107 7.29 -4.95 11.26
C ASN A 107 7.53 -4.59 12.73
N LEU A 108 6.54 -3.96 13.40
CA LEU A 108 6.63 -3.62 14.81
C LEU A 108 6.74 -4.87 15.69
N SER A 109 5.91 -5.89 15.43
CA SER A 109 5.98 -7.18 16.13
C SER A 109 7.36 -7.83 15.97
N ALA A 110 7.88 -7.88 14.74
CA ALA A 110 9.19 -8.45 14.46
C ALA A 110 10.32 -7.68 15.18
N SER A 111 10.22 -6.36 15.21
CA SER A 111 11.13 -5.46 15.94
C SER A 111 11.08 -5.72 17.45
N GLN A 112 9.88 -5.84 18.02
CA GLN A 112 9.68 -6.13 19.44
C GLN A 112 10.21 -7.52 19.83
N LYS A 113 10.00 -8.54 18.99
CA LYS A 113 10.55 -9.89 19.19
C LYS A 113 12.08 -9.88 19.17
N LYS A 114 12.69 -9.15 18.22
CA LYS A 114 14.15 -8.95 18.18
C LYS A 114 14.66 -8.25 19.44
N LEU A 115 13.93 -7.26 19.95
CA LEU A 115 14.30 -6.54 21.17
C LEU A 115 14.17 -7.42 22.43
N SER A 116 13.11 -8.22 22.53
CA SER A 116 12.92 -9.18 23.63
C SER A 116 14.01 -10.25 23.66
N ASN A 117 14.31 -10.86 22.51
CA ASN A 117 15.41 -11.81 22.37
C ASN A 117 16.75 -11.17 22.76
N PHE A 118 16.99 -9.92 22.34
CA PHE A 118 18.18 -9.18 22.70
C PHE A 118 18.29 -8.93 24.21
N LYS A 119 17.21 -8.49 24.86
CA LYS A 119 17.16 -8.33 26.33
C LYS A 119 17.48 -9.64 27.05
N SER A 120 16.94 -10.76 26.58
CA SER A 120 17.23 -12.08 27.16
C SER A 120 18.69 -12.52 26.97
N SER A 121 19.33 -12.11 25.87
CA SER A 121 20.75 -12.39 25.60
C SER A 121 21.68 -11.55 26.47
N ILE A 122 21.34 -10.27 26.69
CA ILE A 122 22.11 -9.38 27.55
C ILE A 122 22.16 -9.89 28.99
N SER A 123 21.02 -10.36 29.51
CA SER A 123 20.89 -10.86 30.88
C SER A 123 21.77 -12.09 31.18
N LYS A 124 22.28 -12.80 30.18
CA LYS A 124 22.98 -14.08 30.39
C LYS A 124 24.50 -13.97 30.45
N GLU A 125 25.16 -13.19 29.59
CA GLU A 125 26.60 -13.38 29.35
C GLU A 125 27.42 -12.14 28.90
N GLY A 126 26.89 -10.91 28.91
CA GLY A 126 27.52 -9.80 28.18
C GLY A 126 28.22 -8.71 29.00
N ASN A 127 29.47 -8.38 28.68
CA ASN A 127 30.05 -7.06 29.01
C ASN A 127 29.24 -5.97 28.26
N LEU A 128 28.36 -5.30 29.00
CA LEU A 128 27.40 -4.30 28.49
C LEU A 128 28.08 -3.17 27.72
N TYR A 129 29.23 -2.70 28.22
CA TYR A 129 30.00 -1.63 27.58
C TYR A 129 30.48 -2.01 26.17
N ARG A 130 31.00 -3.22 25.99
CA ARG A 130 31.48 -3.68 24.68
C ARG A 130 30.34 -3.86 23.68
N GLU A 131 29.19 -4.35 24.14
CA GLU A 131 28.01 -4.52 23.28
C GLU A 131 27.40 -3.17 22.88
N ARG A 132 27.34 -2.23 23.84
CA ARG A 132 26.97 -0.83 23.57
C ARG A 132 27.87 -0.21 22.51
N GLU A 133 29.19 -0.36 22.66
CA GLU A 133 30.16 0.21 21.70
C GLU A 133 29.95 -0.33 20.28
N LYS A 134 29.72 -1.63 20.13
CA LYS A 134 29.40 -2.24 18.83
C LYS A 134 28.13 -1.65 18.23
N LEU A 135 27.05 -1.52 19.02
CA LEU A 135 25.79 -0.97 18.54
C LEU A 135 25.92 0.51 18.16
N VAL A 136 26.68 1.31 18.91
CA VAL A 136 26.95 2.71 18.57
C VAL A 136 27.74 2.82 17.27
N ARG A 137 28.76 1.98 17.06
CA ARG A 137 29.49 1.93 15.78
C ARG A 137 28.59 1.55 14.62
N ALA A 138 27.71 0.55 14.82
CA ALA A 138 26.72 0.14 13.82
C ALA A 138 25.72 1.27 13.50
N TYR A 139 25.27 2.00 14.52
CA TYR A 139 24.40 3.17 14.38
C TYR A 139 25.05 4.26 13.51
N GLU A 140 26.28 4.65 13.82
CA GLU A 140 26.99 5.68 13.05
C GLU A 140 27.23 5.25 11.59
N ASN A 141 27.59 3.99 11.35
CA ASN A 141 27.74 3.47 10.00
C ASN A 141 26.42 3.55 9.20
N MET A 142 25.32 3.12 9.82
CA MET A 142 24.00 3.14 9.19
C MET A 142 23.52 4.56 8.90
N LYS A 143 23.75 5.48 9.84
CA LYS A 143 23.45 6.91 9.70
C LYS A 143 24.21 7.54 8.53
N ASN A 144 25.50 7.22 8.38
CA ASN A 144 26.32 7.70 7.26
C ASN A 144 25.85 7.12 5.91
N GLU A 145 25.42 5.86 5.90
CA GLU A 145 24.85 5.23 4.70
C GLU A 145 23.52 5.92 4.29
N ILE A 146 22.62 6.17 5.25
CA ILE A 146 21.37 6.93 5.01
C ILE A 146 21.67 8.30 4.42
N GLN A 147 22.60 9.06 5.03
CA GLN A 147 22.97 10.39 4.55
C GLN A 147 23.47 10.35 3.09
N THR A 148 24.24 9.33 2.74
CA THR A 148 24.75 9.16 1.37
C THR A 148 23.62 8.87 0.39
N TYR A 149 22.66 8.01 0.74
CA TYR A 149 21.48 7.78 -0.09
C TYR A 149 20.60 9.02 -0.23
N GLU A 150 20.39 9.78 0.84
CA GLU A 150 19.58 11.01 0.81
C GLU A 150 20.24 12.08 -0.07
N ASN A 151 21.56 12.26 0.03
CA ASN A 151 22.31 13.15 -0.86
C ASN A 151 22.19 12.72 -2.33
N ASN A 152 22.34 11.42 -2.60
CA ASN A 152 22.21 10.86 -3.94
C ASN A 152 20.79 11.01 -4.49
N LEU A 153 19.76 10.79 -3.66
CA LEU A 153 18.37 11.01 -4.01
C LEU A 153 18.11 12.47 -4.40
N GLY A 154 18.61 13.43 -3.63
CA GLY A 154 18.48 14.86 -3.94
C GLY A 154 19.07 15.23 -5.32
N PHE A 155 20.17 14.59 -5.71
CA PHE A 155 20.76 14.76 -7.04
C PHE A 155 19.93 14.10 -8.16
N LEU A 156 19.38 12.91 -7.92
CA LEU A 156 18.59 12.18 -8.93
C LEU A 156 17.20 12.77 -9.16
N THR A 157 16.56 13.34 -8.12
CA THR A 157 15.22 13.96 -8.24
C THR A 157 15.24 15.32 -8.94
N SER A 158 16.39 15.99 -8.98
CA SER A 158 16.54 17.29 -9.64
C SER A 158 16.79 17.18 -11.16
N SER A 159 17.19 16.01 -11.68
CA SER A 159 17.71 15.89 -13.06
C SER A 159 16.88 15.10 -14.09
N SER A 160 15.75 14.43 -13.79
CA SER A 160 14.86 13.97 -14.88
C SER A 160 13.44 13.55 -14.48
N LYS A 161 12.48 13.79 -15.40
CA LYS A 161 11.10 13.27 -15.37
C LYS A 161 10.98 11.75 -15.63
N LYS A 162 12.07 10.99 -15.76
CA LYS A 162 12.06 9.57 -16.19
C LYS A 162 12.94 8.63 -15.34
N GLY A 163 13.15 8.93 -14.06
CA GLY A 163 13.94 8.09 -13.13
C GLY A 163 13.11 7.32 -12.08
N SER A 164 11.86 6.96 -12.35
CA SER A 164 10.94 6.50 -11.28
C SER A 164 11.37 5.20 -10.58
N SER A 165 11.93 4.22 -11.29
CA SER A 165 12.26 2.91 -10.70
C SER A 165 13.44 2.96 -9.73
N LEU A 166 14.57 3.55 -10.16
CA LEU A 166 15.78 3.65 -9.33
C LEU A 166 15.52 4.50 -8.08
N VAL A 167 14.82 5.63 -8.24
CA VAL A 167 14.42 6.47 -7.11
C VAL A 167 13.50 5.71 -6.15
N THR A 168 12.59 4.89 -6.67
CA THR A 168 11.72 4.03 -5.82
C THR A 168 12.53 3.00 -5.05
N GLU A 169 13.50 2.33 -5.67
CA GLU A 169 14.38 1.37 -5.00
C GLU A 169 15.25 2.02 -3.93
N MET A 170 15.84 3.18 -4.23
CA MET A 170 16.63 3.95 -3.27
C MET A 170 15.79 4.41 -2.09
N ASN A 171 14.58 4.92 -2.33
CA ASN A 171 13.64 5.27 -1.26
C ASN A 171 13.31 4.06 -0.38
N ARG A 172 12.99 2.90 -0.98
CA ARG A 172 12.76 1.66 -0.21
C ARG A 172 13.96 1.26 0.64
N LYS A 173 15.17 1.43 0.12
CA LYS A 173 16.41 1.13 0.86
C LYS A 173 16.59 2.10 2.03
N VAL A 174 16.38 3.40 1.83
CA VAL A 174 16.44 4.42 2.89
C VAL A 174 15.44 4.11 4.00
N GLU A 175 14.19 3.79 3.67
CA GLU A 175 13.18 3.45 4.66
C GLU A 175 13.55 2.21 5.47
N LYS A 176 14.11 1.18 4.81
CA LYS A 176 14.62 -0.01 5.52
C LYS A 176 15.78 0.33 6.46
N LEU A 177 16.75 1.12 6.01
CA LEU A 177 17.89 1.54 6.84
C LEU A 177 17.42 2.37 8.05
N LYS A 178 16.41 3.24 7.88
CA LYS A 178 15.79 4.01 8.97
C LYS A 178 15.11 3.10 10.01
N ALA A 179 14.36 2.11 9.57
CA ALA A 179 13.73 1.13 10.46
C ALA A 179 14.77 0.30 11.24
N ASP A 180 15.85 -0.13 10.58
CA ASP A 180 16.96 -0.86 11.22
C ASP A 180 17.73 0.04 12.22
N LEU A 181 17.94 1.31 11.88
CA LEU A 181 18.54 2.33 12.76
C LEU A 181 17.71 2.53 14.04
N GLU A 182 16.38 2.62 13.92
CA GLU A 182 15.47 2.75 15.06
C GLU A 182 15.56 1.53 16.00
N LEU A 183 15.66 0.33 15.44
CA LEU A 183 15.86 -0.88 16.25
C LEU A 183 17.21 -0.88 16.97
N ILE A 184 18.29 -0.41 16.33
CA ILE A 184 19.60 -0.26 16.98
C ILE A 184 19.53 0.74 18.13
N LEU A 185 18.86 1.89 17.95
CA LEU A 185 18.65 2.87 19.01
C LEU A 185 17.93 2.26 20.21
N LYS A 186 16.82 1.56 19.98
CA LYS A 186 16.08 0.87 21.06
C LYS A 186 16.94 -0.16 21.79
N LYS A 187 17.83 -0.88 21.08
CA LYS A 187 18.77 -1.80 21.72
C LYS A 187 19.80 -1.09 22.58
N ILE A 188 20.34 0.04 22.13
CA ILE A 188 21.25 0.88 22.93
C ILE A 188 20.54 1.38 24.18
N GLU A 189 19.31 1.88 24.06
CA GLU A 189 18.49 2.32 25.21
C GLU A 189 18.28 1.20 26.24
N VAL A 190 18.01 -0.03 25.78
CA VAL A 190 17.87 -1.19 26.67
C VAL A 190 19.16 -1.49 27.42
N ILE A 191 20.33 -1.38 26.77
CA ILE A 191 21.62 -1.50 27.47
C ILE A 191 21.78 -0.36 28.48
N ASP A 192 21.54 0.88 28.06
CA ASP A 192 21.71 2.07 28.91
C ASP A 192 20.82 2.03 30.15
N GLN A 193 19.62 1.44 30.05
CA GLN A 193 18.75 1.16 31.19
C GLN A 193 19.33 0.05 32.07
N SER A 194 19.75 -1.07 31.47
CA SER A 194 20.33 -2.20 32.22
C SER A 194 21.60 -1.81 33.00
N MET A 195 22.39 -0.87 32.48
CA MET A 195 23.58 -0.33 33.13
C MET A 195 23.29 0.68 34.25
N LYS A 196 22.09 1.27 34.30
CA LYS A 196 21.66 2.19 35.37
C LYS A 196 21.05 1.46 36.56
N ASP A 197 20.53 0.26 36.31
CA ASP A 197 19.91 -0.60 37.31
C ASP A 197 20.95 -1.48 38.06
N GLU A 198 22.22 -1.49 37.61
CA GLU A 198 23.41 -2.02 38.31
C GLU A 198 24.06 -0.96 39.22
#